data_AF-A0A2G9YDQ3-F1
#
_entry.id   AF-A0A2G9YDQ3-F1
#
_cell.length_a   1.000
_cell.length_b   1.000
_cell.length_c   1.000
_cell.angle_alpha   90.00
_cell.angle_beta   90.00
_cell.angle_gamma   90.00
#
_symmetry.space_group_name_H-M   'P 1'
#
loop_
_entity.id
_entity.type
_entity.pdbx_description
1 polymer ?
#
loop_
_entity_poly.entity_id
_entity_poly.type
_entity_poly.pdbx_seq_one_letter_code
_entity_poly.pdbx_strand_id
1 'polypeptide(L)' 'EVDKKANKPEIKKAVEKEHKVDIIKINIINTRPKPRILRGIRGYKRGYKKAIITVKHGQKIETIEKTKSRPKPR' A
#
# COMPACT_ATOMS: atom_id res chain seq x y z
N GLU A 1 -1.84 -1.93 2.35
CA GLU A 1 -2.64 -1.39 1.22
C GLU A 1 -3.72 -0.48 1.80
N VAL A 2 -4.31 0.41 1.00
CA VAL A 2 -5.36 1.31 1.48
C VAL A 2 -6.71 0.92 0.86
N ASP A 3 -7.78 1.07 1.62
CA ASP A 3 -9.13 0.83 1.11
C ASP A 3 -9.44 1.74 -0.10
N LYS A 4 -10.21 1.22 -1.06
CA LYS A 4 -10.53 1.94 -2.28
C LYS A 4 -11.29 3.23 -2.00
N LYS A 5 -12.15 3.24 -0.98
CA LYS A 5 -13.01 4.37 -0.60
C LYS A 5 -12.32 5.41 0.29
N ALA A 6 -11.14 5.10 0.83
CA ALA A 6 -10.48 5.99 1.79
C ALA A 6 -9.98 7.29 1.15
N ASN A 7 -10.17 8.40 1.86
CA ASN A 7 -9.77 9.74 1.45
C ASN A 7 -8.45 10.18 2.09
N LYS A 8 -7.76 11.16 1.49
CA LYS A 8 -6.51 11.73 2.03
C LYS A 8 -6.60 12.19 3.50
N PRO A 9 -7.61 12.98 3.93
CA PRO A 9 -7.68 13.44 5.31
C PRO A 9 -7.92 12.31 6.32
N GLU A 10 -8.70 11.29 5.95
CA GLU A 10 -8.94 10.11 6.80
C GLU A 10 -7.66 9.31 7.00
N ILE A 11 -6.93 9.05 5.91
CA ILE A 11 -5.66 8.33 5.95
C ILE A 11 -4.63 9.11 6.78
N LYS A 12 -4.58 10.44 6.64
CA LYS A 12 -3.69 11.29 7.43
C LYS A 12 -3.96 11.12 8.93
N LYS A 13 -5.22 11.31 9.34
CA LYS A 13 -5.62 11.19 10.76
C LYS A 13 -5.38 9.80 11.32
N ALA A 14 -5.65 8.75 10.55
CA ALA A 14 -5.44 7.37 11.01
C ALA A 14 -3.96 7.08 11.25
N VAL A 15 -3.10 7.42 10.30
CA VAL A 15 -1.66 7.16 10.37
C VAL A 15 -0.98 8.03 11.43
N GLU A 16 -1.36 9.31 11.56
CA GLU A 16 -0.86 10.19 12.63
C GLU A 16 -1.22 9.65 14.01
N LYS A 17 -2.43 9.10 14.20
CA LYS A 17 -2.85 8.53 15.49
C LYS A 17 -2.15 7.21 15.80
N GLU A 18 -2.07 6.32 14.82
CA GLU A 18 -1.56 4.95 15.01
C GLU A 18 -0.04 4.94 15.20
N HIS A 19 0.67 5.80 14.46
CA HIS A 19 2.13 5.83 14.49
C HIS A 19 2.71 7.06 15.21
N LYS A 20 1.88 8.01 15.68
CA LYS A 20 2.32 9.26 16.34
C LYS A 20 3.40 10.01 15.55
N VAL A 21 3.30 9.96 14.23
CA VAL A 21 4.24 10.58 13.28
C VAL A 21 3.67 11.86 12.69
N ASP A 22 4.55 12.79 12.34
CA ASP A 22 4.18 14.01 11.62
C ASP A 22 4.25 13.76 10.12
N ILE A 23 3.11 13.85 9.43
CA ILE A 23 3.01 13.63 7.99
C ILE A 23 3.11 14.97 7.24
N ILE A 24 4.10 15.07 6.35
CA ILE A 24 4.29 16.23 5.45
C ILE A 24 3.36 16.11 4.23
N LYS A 25 3.36 14.93 3.60
CA LYS A 25 2.69 14.75 2.31
C LYS A 25 2.13 13.34 2.16
N ILE A 26 0.99 13.25 1.48
CA ILE A 26 0.34 11.98 1.12
C ILE A 26 0.09 11.95 -0.37
N ASN A 27 0.67 10.95 -1.03
CA ASN A 27 0.46 10.64 -2.43
C ASN A 27 -0.33 9.33 -2.53
N ILE A 28 -1.44 9.37 -3.27
CA ILE A 28 -2.28 8.19 -3.48
C ILE A 28 -2.22 7.77 -4.93
N ILE A 29 -1.98 6.48 -5.17
CA ILE A 29 -1.89 5.88 -6.49
C ILE A 29 -2.86 4.71 -6.57
N ASN A 30 -3.73 4.69 -7.57
CA ASN A 30 -4.60 3.55 -7.84
C ASN A 30 -3.87 2.55 -8.74
N THR A 31 -3.57 1.36 -8.21
CA THR A 31 -2.92 0.29 -8.98
C THR A 31 -3.98 -0.54 -9.69
N ARG A 32 -3.95 -0.54 -11.02
CA ARG A 32 -4.86 -1.32 -11.85
C ARG A 32 -4.72 -2.83 -11.58
N PRO A 33 -5.82 -3.60 -11.62
CA PRO A 33 -5.75 -5.05 -11.57
C PRO A 33 -4.89 -5.58 -12.73
N LYS A 34 -4.08 -6.60 -12.46
CA LYS A 34 -3.22 -7.22 -13.49
C LYS A 34 -3.82 -8.55 -13.91
N PRO A 35 -3.98 -8.81 -15.22
CA PRO A 35 -4.44 -10.12 -15.68
C PRO A 35 -3.46 -11.20 -15.22
N ARG A 36 -4.00 -12.35 -14.83
CA ARG A 36 -3.26 -13.52 -14.37
C ARG A 36 -3.95 -14.77 -14.89
N ILE A 37 -3.17 -15.73 -15.34
CA ILE A 37 -3.66 -17.05 -15.70
C ILE A 37 -3.21 -18.03 -14.63
N LEU A 38 -4.14 -18.82 -14.11
CA LEU A 38 -3.87 -19.88 -13.15
C LEU A 38 -4.50 -21.16 -13.66
N ARG A 39 -3.67 -22.18 -13.95
CA ARG A 39 -4.13 -23.49 -14.44
C ARG A 39 -5.09 -23.40 -15.64
N GLY A 40 -4.76 -22.55 -16.62
CA GLY A 40 -5.59 -22.34 -17.82
C GLY A 40 -6.78 -21.38 -17.64
N ILE A 41 -7.13 -21.00 -16.41
CA ILE A 41 -8.24 -20.08 -16.15
C ILE A 41 -7.72 -18.63 -16.21
N ARG A 42 -8.34 -17.80 -17.04
CA ARG A 42 -8.08 -16.36 -17.11
C ARG A 42 -8.76 -15.66 -15.93
N GLY A 43 -7.98 -14.93 -15.15
CA GLY A 43 -8.46 -14.12 -14.04
C GLY A 43 -7.66 -12.84 -13.86
N TYR A 44 -7.92 -12.12 -12.79
CA TYR A 44 -7.22 -10.87 -12.47
C TYR A 44 -6.68 -10.91 -11.05
N LYS A 45 -5.43 -10.48 -10.86
CA LYS A 45 -4.94 -10.07 -9.56
C LYS A 45 -5.61 -8.74 -9.20
N ARG A 46 -6.27 -8.71 -8.04
CA ARG A 46 -6.99 -7.52 -7.55
C ARG A 46 -6.08 -6.30 -7.53
N GLY A 47 -6.59 -5.20 -8.08
CA GLY A 47 -5.97 -3.88 -7.98
C GLY A 47 -6.23 -3.28 -6.60
N TYR A 48 -5.32 -2.42 -6.15
CA TYR A 48 -5.34 -1.85 -4.81
C TYR A 48 -4.91 -0.39 -4.83
N LYS A 49 -5.33 0.35 -3.79
CA LYS A 49 -4.92 1.73 -3.58
C LYS A 49 -3.62 1.73 -2.79
N LYS A 50 -2.61 2.40 -3.31
CA LYS A 50 -1.32 2.63 -2.65
C LYS A 50 -1.33 4.04 -2.08
N ALA A 51 -0.94 4.17 -0.81
CA ALA A 51 -0.56 5.46 -0.25
C ALA A 51 0.95 5.46 -0.02
N ILE A 52 1.60 6.50 -0.53
CA ILE A 52 2.99 6.83 -0.27
C ILE A 52 2.94 8.06 0.64
N ILE A 53 3.47 7.90 1.84
CA ILE A 53 3.39 8.91 2.91
C ILE A 53 4.80 9.40 3.18
N THR A 54 4.97 10.71 3.17
CA THR A 54 6.23 11.38 3.51
C THR A 54 6.12 11.88 4.94
N VAL A 55 6.95 11.34 5.82
CA VAL A 55 7.09 11.75 7.21
C VAL A 55 8.27 12.71 7.38
N LYS A 56 8.29 13.48 8.48
CA LYS A 56 9.44 14.35 8.81
C LYS A 56 10.71 13.55 9.05
N HIS A 57 11.85 14.15 8.68
CA HIS A 57 13.17 13.55 8.90
C HIS A 57 13.39 13.25 10.38
N GLY A 58 13.85 12.03 10.68
CA GLY A 58 14.14 11.57 12.04
C GLY A 58 13.14 10.57 12.62
N GLN A 59 11.96 10.40 12.00
CA GLN A 59 10.98 9.39 12.41
C GLN A 59 11.15 8.11 11.59
N LYS A 60 11.56 7.02 12.24
CA LYS A 60 11.71 5.69 11.63
C LYS A 60 10.52 4.81 12.02
N ILE A 61 9.91 4.16 11.03
CA ILE A 61 8.91 3.12 11.22
C ILE A 61 9.62 1.79 10.96
N GLU A 62 9.94 1.03 12.01
CA GLU A 62 10.76 -0.20 11.91
C GLU A 62 9.97 -1.41 11.35
N THR A 63 8.68 -1.25 11.10
CA THR A 63 7.79 -2.37 10.79
C THR A 63 7.64 -2.59 9.28
N ILE A 64 8.63 -3.19 8.62
CA ILE A 64 8.46 -3.75 7.26
C ILE A 64 9.04 -5.16 7.18
N GLU A 65 8.35 -6.13 7.80
CA GLU A 65 8.53 -7.54 7.45
C GLU A 65 7.94 -7.79 6.06
N LYS A 66 8.83 -8.09 5.10
CA LYS A 66 8.51 -8.42 3.71
C LYS A 66 7.62 -9.67 3.66
N THR A 67 6.39 -9.52 3.21
CA THR A 67 5.57 -10.68 2.80
C THR A 67 6.24 -11.37 1.60
N LYS A 68 6.73 -12.59 1.87
CA LYS A 68 7.35 -13.60 0.99
C LYS A 68 7.19 -13.33 -0.52
N SER A 69 8.29 -12.92 -1.17
CA SER A 69 8.46 -13.10 -2.61
C SER A 69 8.48 -14.60 -2.91
N ARG A 70 7.38 -15.16 -3.44
CA ARG A 70 7.46 -16.49 -4.05
C ARG A 70 8.34 -16.39 -5.31
N PRO A 71 9.38 -17.23 -5.46
CA PRO A 71 10.20 -17.25 -6.67
C PRO A 71 9.32 -17.62 -7.88
N LYS A 72 9.63 -17.03 -9.04
CA LYS A 72 9.00 -17.43 -10.30
C LYS A 72 9.39 -18.89 -10.58
N PRO A 73 8.46 -19.80 -10.88
CA PRO A 73 8.84 -21.09 -11.45
C PRO A 73 9.52 -20.83 -12.80
N ARG A 74 10.59 -21.59 -13.05
CA ARG A 74 11.30 -21.61 -14.34
C ARG A 74 10.35 -22.01 -15.46
#